data_AF-A0A6N2LIX6-F1
#
_entry.id   AF-A0A6N2LIX6-F1
#
_cell.length_a   1.000
_cell.length_b   1.000
_cell.length_c   1.000
_cell.angle_alpha   90.00
_cell.angle_beta   90.00
_cell.angle_gamma   90.00
#
_symmetry.space_group_name_H-M   'P 1'
#
loop_
_entity.id
_entity.type
_entity.pdbx_description
1 polymer ?
#
loop_
_entity_poly.entity_id
_entity_poly.type
_entity_poly.pdbx_seq_one_letter_code
_entity_poly.pdbx_strand_id
1 'polypeptide(L)'
;MLRTKRKAPSLVDLCVNLAVENVKYLGDVGETDLHLLDRILPHCTLDQLMHIEKSTVGRDLSSVTDKLWKTFYEKQFGERSTNLVIERMRQKKVSFRWLQLYEAKLKEIAEAENKLAARIRQLYKKEDDRSGPGYNLSNGKSNLMKKAKMDFLKSREVQNIAAMKKNALPGSSRSSSMMKPPSSFPGKSSASSNMKSLERRF
;
A
#
# COMPACT_ATOMS: atom_id res chain seq x y z
N MET A 1 29.23 -7.14 -38.72
CA MET A 1 27.76 -7.21 -38.56
C MET A 1 27.17 -7.92 -39.78
N LEU A 2 26.80 -9.19 -39.64
CA LEU A 2 26.20 -9.97 -40.73
C LEU A 2 24.79 -9.43 -41.00
N ARG A 3 24.62 -8.67 -42.10
CA ARG A 3 23.30 -8.37 -42.67
C ARG A 3 22.72 -9.68 -43.18
N THR A 4 21.81 -10.28 -42.42
CA THR A 4 20.98 -11.38 -42.91
C THR A 4 20.21 -10.89 -44.13
N LYS A 5 20.36 -11.58 -45.26
CA LYS A 5 19.59 -11.30 -46.48
C LYS A 5 18.11 -11.34 -46.09
N ARG A 6 17.40 -10.21 -46.19
CA ARG A 6 15.96 -10.11 -45.89
C ARG A 6 15.22 -10.94 -46.92
N LYS A 7 14.94 -12.20 -46.60
CA LYS A 7 13.93 -12.99 -47.30
C LYS A 7 12.58 -12.35 -46.98
N ALA A 8 11.68 -12.29 -47.96
CA ALA A 8 10.32 -11.87 -47.68
C ALA A 8 9.75 -12.77 -46.57
N PRO A 9 9.25 -12.20 -45.47
CA PRO A 9 8.70 -12.99 -44.38
C PRO A 9 7.52 -13.81 -44.91
N SER A 10 7.38 -15.04 -44.42
CA SER A 10 6.20 -15.84 -44.75
C SER A 10 4.96 -15.19 -44.13
N LEU A 11 3.77 -15.55 -44.64
CA LEU A 11 2.51 -15.09 -44.05
C LEU A 11 2.43 -15.43 -42.56
N VAL A 12 2.91 -16.63 -42.18
CA VAL A 12 2.96 -17.07 -40.78
C VAL A 12 3.87 -16.17 -39.95
N ASP A 13 5.05 -15.80 -40.45
CA ASP A 13 5.98 -14.94 -39.73
C ASP A 13 5.42 -13.52 -39.54
N LEU A 14 4.69 -13.00 -40.53
CA LEU A 14 3.98 -11.72 -40.42
C LEU A 14 2.90 -11.79 -39.33
N CYS A 15 2.09 -12.85 -39.30
CA CYS A 15 1.06 -13.04 -38.28
C CYS A 15 1.65 -13.19 -36.87
N VAL A 16 2.76 -13.93 -36.72
CA VAL A 16 3.47 -14.08 -35.45
C VAL A 16 4.03 -12.73 -34.99
N ASN A 17 4.68 -11.97 -35.87
CA ASN A 17 5.20 -10.65 -35.51
C ASN A 17 4.07 -9.69 -35.10
N LEU A 18 2.96 -9.69 -35.82
CA LEU A 18 1.79 -8.89 -35.48
C LEU A 18 1.22 -9.28 -34.11
N ALA A 19 1.14 -10.59 -33.82
CA ALA A 19 0.71 -11.08 -32.52
C ALA A 19 1.68 -10.66 -31.41
N VAL A 20 2.99 -10.71 -31.67
CA VAL A 20 4.05 -10.25 -30.75
C VAL A 20 3.96 -8.74 -30.46
N GLU A 21 3.64 -7.92 -31.47
CA GLU A 21 3.44 -6.48 -31.29
C GLU A 21 2.16 -6.16 -30.50
N ASN A 22 1.17 -7.04 -30.55
CA ASN A 22 -0.15 -6.86 -29.96
C ASN A 22 -0.43 -7.81 -28.79
N VAL A 23 0.61 -8.33 -28.13
CA VAL A 23 0.50 -9.31 -27.03
C VAL A 23 -0.42 -8.82 -25.90
N LYS A 24 -0.48 -7.51 -25.66
CA LYS A 24 -1.36 -6.91 -24.64
C LYS A 24 -2.85 -7.18 -24.86
N TYR A 25 -3.26 -7.56 -26.06
CA TYR A 25 -4.64 -7.92 -26.40
C TYR A 25 -4.85 -9.44 -26.48
N LEU A 26 -3.82 -10.25 -26.26
CA LEU A 26 -3.97 -11.70 -26.20
C LEU A 26 -4.71 -12.08 -24.90
N GLY A 27 -5.83 -12.77 -25.08
CA GLY A 27 -6.65 -13.31 -24.00
C GLY A 27 -6.60 -14.83 -24.02
N ASP A 28 -7.73 -15.46 -24.33
CA ASP A 28 -7.82 -16.91 -24.47
C ASP A 28 -7.10 -17.38 -25.76
N VAL A 29 -6.16 -18.30 -25.61
CA VAL A 29 -5.40 -18.93 -26.70
C VAL A 29 -5.60 -20.45 -26.75
N GLY A 30 -6.62 -20.98 -26.08
CA GLY A 30 -6.90 -22.41 -25.99
C GLY A 30 -7.04 -23.10 -27.36
N GLU A 31 -7.60 -22.42 -28.36
CA GLU A 31 -7.79 -22.96 -29.71
C GLU A 31 -6.55 -22.80 -30.61
N THR A 32 -5.53 -22.04 -30.19
CA THR A 32 -4.36 -21.74 -31.03
C THR A 32 -3.39 -22.92 -31.08
N ASP A 33 -2.70 -23.11 -32.21
CA ASP A 33 -1.71 -24.17 -32.35
C ASP A 33 -0.47 -23.96 -31.45
N LEU A 34 0.06 -25.05 -30.89
CA LEU A 34 1.17 -25.02 -29.94
C LEU A 34 2.44 -24.45 -30.60
N HIS A 35 2.66 -24.70 -31.89
CA HIS A 35 3.83 -24.20 -32.60
C HIS A 35 3.82 -22.67 -32.78
N LEU A 36 2.64 -22.07 -32.88
CA LEU A 36 2.51 -20.60 -32.92
C LEU A 36 2.72 -20.01 -31.52
N LEU A 37 2.15 -20.67 -30.50
CA LEU A 37 2.33 -20.27 -29.11
C LEU A 37 3.81 -20.34 -28.68
N ASP A 38 4.55 -21.36 -29.11
CA ASP A 38 5.98 -21.49 -28.81
C ASP A 38 6.83 -20.33 -29.38
N ARG A 39 6.32 -19.63 -30.40
CA ARG A 39 6.97 -18.44 -30.98
C ARG A 39 6.49 -17.12 -30.36
N ILE A 40 5.21 -17.03 -29.98
CA ILE A 40 4.60 -15.78 -29.49
C ILE A 40 4.79 -15.62 -27.98
N LEU A 41 4.59 -16.70 -27.20
CA LEU A 41 4.63 -16.68 -25.74
C LEU A 41 5.98 -16.26 -25.13
N PRO A 42 7.15 -16.59 -25.72
CA PRO A 42 8.44 -16.10 -25.21
C PRO A 42 8.58 -14.57 -25.18
N HIS A 43 7.80 -13.85 -26.00
CA HIS A 43 7.82 -12.40 -26.05
C HIS A 43 6.83 -11.74 -25.07
N CYS A 44 6.00 -12.54 -24.39
CA CYS A 44 5.04 -12.03 -23.43
C CYS A 44 5.72 -11.54 -22.16
N THR A 45 5.15 -10.52 -21.53
CA THR A 45 5.51 -10.17 -20.14
C THR A 45 4.92 -11.19 -19.18
N LEU A 46 5.45 -11.21 -17.96
CA LEU A 46 4.99 -12.10 -16.91
C LEU A 46 3.50 -11.96 -16.60
N ASP A 47 3.02 -10.72 -16.50
CA ASP A 47 1.62 -10.43 -16.20
C ASP A 47 0.70 -10.85 -17.35
N GLN A 48 1.16 -10.69 -18.60
CA GLN A 48 0.44 -11.15 -19.77
C GLN A 48 0.36 -12.67 -19.81
N LEU A 49 1.47 -13.37 -19.56
CA LEU A 49 1.49 -14.83 -19.52
C LEU A 49 0.58 -15.37 -18.40
N MET A 50 0.58 -14.69 -17.24
CA MET A 50 -0.32 -15.02 -16.13
C MET A 50 -1.79 -14.79 -16.50
N HIS A 51 -2.08 -13.72 -17.23
CA HIS A 51 -3.43 -13.42 -17.68
C HIS A 51 -3.91 -14.46 -18.70
N ILE A 52 -3.08 -14.82 -19.68
CA ILE A 52 -3.40 -15.81 -20.71
C ILE A 52 -3.74 -17.15 -20.06
N GLU A 53 -2.92 -17.66 -19.14
CA GLU A 53 -3.20 -18.94 -18.48
C GLU A 53 -4.47 -18.90 -17.62
N LYS A 54 -4.80 -17.75 -17.03
CA LYS A 54 -6.06 -17.58 -16.26
C LYS A 54 -7.28 -17.47 -17.16
N SER A 55 -7.11 -16.90 -18.36
CA SER A 55 -8.16 -16.71 -19.35
C SER A 55 -8.40 -17.95 -20.20
N THR A 56 -7.39 -18.82 -20.36
CA THR A 56 -7.52 -20.07 -21.13
C THR A 56 -8.27 -21.12 -20.33
N VAL A 57 -9.41 -21.58 -20.84
CA VAL A 57 -10.21 -22.62 -20.20
C VAL A 57 -10.24 -23.87 -21.08
N GLY A 58 -9.88 -25.02 -20.52
CA GLY A 58 -10.08 -26.33 -21.16
C GLY A 58 -8.90 -26.91 -21.95
N ARG A 59 -7.76 -26.19 -22.08
CA ARG A 59 -6.52 -26.75 -22.66
C ARG A 59 -5.32 -26.51 -21.75
N ASP A 60 -4.57 -27.57 -21.48
CA ASP A 60 -3.31 -27.46 -20.76
C ASP A 60 -2.21 -26.85 -21.66
N LEU A 61 -1.80 -25.62 -21.35
CA LEU A 61 -0.68 -24.94 -22.02
C LEU A 61 0.69 -25.31 -21.43
N SER A 62 0.70 -26.15 -20.39
CA SER A 62 1.88 -26.48 -19.59
C SER A 62 3.09 -26.93 -20.41
N SER A 63 2.88 -27.61 -21.54
CA SER A 63 3.97 -28.05 -22.43
C SER A 63 4.85 -26.90 -22.95
N VAL A 64 4.24 -25.73 -23.17
CA VAL A 64 4.91 -24.54 -23.69
C VAL A 64 5.20 -23.57 -22.53
N THR A 65 4.24 -23.39 -21.63
CA THR A 65 4.32 -22.35 -20.59
C THR A 65 5.24 -22.73 -19.43
N ASP A 66 5.35 -24.00 -19.05
CA ASP A 66 6.12 -24.40 -17.86
C ASP A 66 7.62 -24.07 -17.99
N LYS A 67 8.18 -24.20 -19.21
CA LYS A 67 9.55 -23.76 -19.53
C LYS A 67 9.73 -22.26 -19.39
N LEU A 68 8.74 -21.48 -19.83
CA LEU A 68 8.75 -20.02 -19.70
C LEU A 68 8.61 -19.60 -18.24
N TRP A 69 7.73 -20.25 -17.48
CA TRP A 69 7.58 -19.98 -16.05
C TRP A 69 8.86 -20.23 -15.27
N LYS A 70 9.64 -21.26 -15.63
CA LYS A 70 10.97 -21.48 -15.05
C LYS A 70 11.91 -20.31 -15.32
N THR A 71 11.99 -19.81 -16.56
CA THR A 71 12.89 -18.69 -16.90
C THR A 71 12.43 -17.38 -16.25
N PHE A 72 11.12 -17.16 -16.13
CA PHE A 72 10.58 -16.01 -15.40
C PHE A 72 10.86 -16.08 -13.90
N TYR A 73 10.71 -17.26 -13.28
CA TYR A 73 11.02 -17.47 -11.87
C TYR A 73 12.49 -17.16 -11.59
N GLU A 74 13.39 -17.65 -12.44
CA GLU A 74 14.82 -17.37 -12.36
C GLU A 74 15.12 -15.88 -12.55
N LYS A 75 14.45 -15.21 -13.49
CA LYS A 75 14.64 -13.78 -13.75
C LYS A 75 14.15 -12.90 -12.59
N GLN A 76 13.06 -13.26 -11.92
CA GLN A 76 12.46 -12.48 -10.83
C GLN A 76 13.13 -12.75 -9.47
N PHE A 77 13.39 -14.02 -9.15
CA PHE A 77 13.87 -14.43 -7.83
C PHE A 77 15.34 -14.89 -7.82
N GLY A 78 15.98 -14.94 -8.98
CA GLY A 78 17.35 -15.37 -9.16
C GLY A 78 17.53 -16.89 -9.24
N GLU A 79 18.69 -17.29 -9.77
CA GLU A 79 19.07 -18.70 -9.94
C GLU A 79 19.13 -19.47 -8.62
N ARG A 80 19.63 -18.85 -7.54
CA ARG A 80 19.75 -19.49 -6.23
C ARG A 80 18.40 -19.98 -5.70
N SER A 81 17.36 -19.16 -5.81
CA SER A 81 16.03 -19.53 -5.33
C SER A 81 15.41 -20.63 -6.18
N THR A 82 15.66 -20.61 -7.49
CA THR A 82 15.24 -21.63 -8.46
C THR A 82 15.85 -22.98 -8.12
N ASN A 83 17.16 -23.02 -7.88
CA ASN A 83 17.88 -24.23 -7.49
C ASN A 83 17.37 -24.79 -6.16
N LEU A 84 17.09 -23.94 -5.17
CA LEU A 84 16.49 -24.36 -3.89
C LEU A 84 15.10 -24.98 -4.06
N VAL A 85 14.30 -24.51 -5.04
CA VAL A 85 12.98 -25.09 -5.33
C VAL A 85 13.13 -26.46 -5.99
N ILE A 86 14.01 -26.58 -6.99
CA ILE A 86 14.30 -27.86 -7.67
C ILE A 86 14.84 -28.88 -6.66
N GLU A 87 15.72 -28.47 -5.77
CA GLU A 87 16.27 -29.34 -4.74
C GLU A 87 15.20 -29.80 -3.76
N ARG A 88 14.33 -28.90 -3.28
CA ARG A 88 13.19 -29.26 -2.41
C ARG A 88 12.22 -30.22 -3.09
N MET A 89 11.96 -30.04 -4.38
CA MET A 89 11.15 -30.97 -5.19
C MET A 89 11.77 -32.35 -5.24
N ARG A 90 13.07 -32.43 -5.53
CA ARG A 90 13.83 -33.68 -5.57
C ARG A 90 13.81 -34.41 -4.22
N GLN A 91 14.04 -33.67 -3.12
CA GLN A 91 14.03 -34.22 -1.76
C GLN A 91 12.66 -34.80 -1.40
N LYS A 92 11.58 -34.09 -1.73
CA LYS A 92 10.21 -34.50 -1.43
C LYS A 92 9.61 -35.45 -2.48
N LYS A 93 10.34 -35.77 -3.56
CA LYS A 93 9.89 -36.56 -4.71
C LYS A 93 8.57 -36.08 -5.32
N VAL A 94 8.39 -34.76 -5.41
CA VAL A 94 7.19 -34.13 -5.96
C VAL A 94 7.57 -33.19 -7.09
N SER A 95 6.80 -33.21 -8.17
CA SER A 95 6.88 -32.24 -9.26
C SER A 95 5.65 -31.35 -9.22
N PHE A 96 5.86 -30.04 -9.20
CA PHE A 96 4.80 -29.04 -9.32
C PHE A 96 5.04 -28.19 -10.56
N ARG A 97 3.96 -27.62 -11.11
CA ARG A 97 4.06 -26.65 -12.21
C ARG A 97 4.80 -25.40 -11.73
N TRP A 98 5.67 -24.84 -12.55
CA TRP A 98 6.43 -23.63 -12.19
C TRP A 98 5.52 -22.44 -11.91
N LEU A 99 4.37 -22.36 -12.60
CA LEU A 99 3.33 -21.37 -12.32
C LEU A 99 2.82 -21.45 -10.88
N GLN A 100 2.52 -22.66 -10.37
CA GLN A 100 2.02 -22.83 -9.00
C GLN A 100 3.05 -22.40 -7.96
N LEU A 101 4.32 -22.71 -8.21
CA LEU A 101 5.41 -22.27 -7.36
C LEU A 101 5.53 -20.75 -7.36
N TYR A 102 5.40 -20.14 -8.53
CA TYR A 102 5.44 -18.70 -8.68
C TYR A 102 4.31 -18.01 -7.90
N GLU A 103 3.07 -18.48 -8.04
CA GLU A 103 1.92 -17.98 -7.28
C GLU A 103 2.09 -18.14 -5.77
N ALA A 104 2.57 -19.31 -5.32
CA ALA A 104 2.85 -19.55 -3.91
C ALA A 104 3.91 -18.58 -3.37
N LYS A 105 4.97 -18.32 -4.15
CA LYS A 105 6.04 -17.39 -3.79
C LYS A 105 5.53 -15.95 -3.67
N LEU A 106 4.64 -15.53 -4.58
CA LEU A 106 4.01 -14.21 -4.52
C LEU A 106 3.16 -14.05 -3.25
N LYS A 107 2.40 -15.09 -2.86
CA LYS A 107 1.64 -15.09 -1.61
C LYS A 107 2.55 -14.97 -0.38
N GLU A 108 3.66 -15.71 -0.34
CA GLU A 108 4.64 -15.60 0.76
C GLU A 108 5.20 -14.18 0.90
N ILE A 109 5.51 -13.52 -0.22
CA ILE A 109 6.03 -12.14 -0.21
C ILE A 109 4.96 -11.18 0.30
N ALA A 110 3.74 -11.26 -0.24
CA ALA A 110 2.63 -10.41 0.21
C ALA A 110 2.29 -10.60 1.69
N GLU A 111 2.35 -11.83 2.20
CA GLU A 111 2.17 -12.12 3.62
C GLU A 111 3.29 -11.52 4.48
N ALA A 112 4.54 -11.61 4.04
CA ALA A 112 5.68 -11.00 4.74
C ALA A 112 5.55 -9.47 4.79
N GLU A 113 5.16 -8.83 3.69
CA GLU A 113 4.90 -7.39 3.61
C GLU A 113 3.75 -6.99 4.54
N ASN A 114 2.64 -7.74 4.52
CA ASN A 114 1.50 -7.50 5.40
C ASN A 114 1.88 -7.63 6.88
N LYS A 115 2.70 -8.63 7.23
CA LYS A 115 3.21 -8.81 8.60
C LYS A 115 4.11 -7.65 9.03
N LEU A 116 4.97 -7.16 8.14
CA LEU A 116 5.79 -5.98 8.40
C LEU A 116 4.92 -4.73 8.59
N ALA A 117 3.95 -4.51 7.69
CA ALA A 117 3.01 -3.41 7.80
C ALA A 117 2.19 -3.47 9.10
N ALA A 118 1.75 -4.66 9.52
CA ALA A 118 1.06 -4.86 10.79
C ALA A 118 1.94 -4.52 11.99
N ARG A 119 3.23 -4.93 11.97
CA ARG A 119 4.19 -4.55 13.02
C ARG A 119 4.38 -3.03 13.10
N ILE A 120 4.53 -2.37 11.96
CA ILE A 120 4.66 -0.91 11.89
C ILE A 120 3.42 -0.23 12.48
N ARG A 121 2.21 -0.67 12.09
CA ARG A 121 0.94 -0.16 12.66
C ARG A 121 0.87 -0.33 14.18
N GLN A 122 1.31 -1.48 14.69
CA GLN A 122 1.34 -1.73 16.14
C GLN A 122 2.30 -0.79 16.88
N LEU A 123 3.45 -0.46 16.30
CA LEU A 123 4.40 0.48 16.90
C LEU A 123 3.82 1.89 16.97
N TYR A 124 3.19 2.37 15.90
CA TYR A 124 2.53 3.69 15.91
C TYR A 124 1.39 3.76 16.92
N LYS A 125 0.56 2.71 16.99
CA LYS A 125 -0.52 2.65 17.99
C LYS A 125 0.01 2.72 19.42
N LYS A 126 1.08 1.98 19.72
CA LYS A 126 1.73 2.03 21.05
C LYS A 126 2.28 3.41 21.39
N GLU A 127 2.84 4.13 20.41
CA GLU A 127 3.36 5.50 20.63
C GLU A 127 2.22 6.51 20.84
N ASP A 128 1.11 6.36 20.12
CA ASP A 128 -0.10 7.19 20.28
C ASP A 128 -0.77 6.94 21.65
N ASP A 129 -0.93 5.67 22.04
CA ASP A 129 -1.42 5.27 23.36
C ASP A 129 -0.51 5.78 24.49
N ARG A 130 0.82 5.80 24.27
CA ARG A 130 1.81 6.38 25.20
C ARG A 130 1.72 7.91 25.24
N SER A 131 1.36 8.55 24.13
CA SER A 131 1.27 10.00 24.04
C SER A 131 -0.09 10.56 24.48
N GLY A 132 -1.14 9.73 24.54
CA GLY A 132 -2.49 10.03 25.05
C GLY A 132 -3.25 11.13 24.29
N PRO A 133 -4.58 11.04 24.13
CA PRO A 133 -5.42 12.15 23.67
C PRO A 133 -5.59 13.19 24.78
N GLY A 134 -4.48 13.82 25.16
CA GLY A 134 -4.41 14.67 26.34
C GLY A 134 -2.96 14.95 26.68
N TYR A 135 -2.50 16.11 26.23
CA TYR A 135 -1.18 16.70 26.43
C TYR A 135 -0.79 16.85 27.92
N ASN A 136 -0.58 15.78 28.68
CA ASN A 136 0.09 15.90 29.98
C ASN A 136 1.60 15.96 29.76
N LEU A 137 2.10 17.18 29.60
CA LEU A 137 3.51 17.55 29.55
C LEU A 137 4.16 17.47 30.95
N SER A 138 3.94 16.40 31.72
CA SER A 138 4.52 16.28 33.06
C SER A 138 5.85 15.51 33.03
N ASN A 139 6.90 16.33 33.20
CA ASN A 139 8.13 16.06 33.93
C ASN A 139 9.29 15.23 33.33
N GLY A 140 9.22 14.72 32.10
CA GLY A 140 10.33 13.93 31.53
C GLY A 140 11.22 14.59 30.46
N LYS A 141 10.84 15.73 29.89
CA LYS A 141 11.54 16.34 28.74
C LYS A 141 12.23 17.65 29.16
N SER A 142 13.52 17.75 28.86
CA SER A 142 14.37 18.90 29.12
C SER A 142 13.73 20.21 28.63
N ASN A 143 13.98 21.31 29.35
CA ASN A 143 13.32 22.61 29.14
C ASN A 143 13.45 23.13 27.69
N LEU A 144 14.52 22.75 26.97
CA LEU A 144 14.74 23.09 25.57
C LEU A 144 13.71 22.44 24.63
N MET A 145 13.39 21.15 24.82
CA MET A 145 12.43 20.41 24.01
C MET A 145 10.99 20.90 24.27
N LYS A 146 10.70 21.29 25.51
CA LYS A 146 9.42 21.92 25.87
C LYS A 146 9.25 23.27 25.16
N LYS A 147 10.30 24.10 25.16
CA LYS A 147 10.28 25.42 24.51
C LYS A 147 10.13 25.29 22.99
N ALA A 148 10.96 24.46 22.35
CA ALA A 148 10.90 24.26 20.90
C ALA A 148 9.53 23.73 20.44
N LYS A 149 8.91 22.80 21.19
CA LYS A 149 7.57 22.30 20.86
C LYS A 149 6.46 23.32 21.10
N MET A 150 6.56 24.12 22.16
CA MET A 150 5.61 25.20 22.42
C MET A 150 5.70 26.30 21.36
N ASP A 151 6.91 26.65 20.94
CA ASP A 151 7.15 27.66 19.91
C ASP A 151 6.64 27.20 18.54
N PHE A 152 6.76 25.90 18.23
CA PHE A 152 6.15 25.31 17.04
C PHE A 152 4.61 25.35 17.08
N LEU A 153 3.99 24.96 18.21
CA LEU A 153 2.53 24.97 18.35
C LEU A 153 1.93 26.38 18.41
N LYS A 154 2.68 27.36 18.92
CA LYS A 154 2.31 28.78 18.90
C LYS A 154 2.72 29.49 17.60
N SER A 155 3.43 28.81 16.70
CA SER A 155 3.83 29.39 15.43
C SER A 155 2.60 29.72 14.59
N ARG A 156 2.67 30.86 13.91
CA ARG A 156 1.60 31.41 13.07
C ARG A 156 1.21 30.46 11.94
N GLU A 157 2.15 29.63 11.50
CA GLU A 157 1.94 28.62 10.46
C GLU A 157 0.97 27.51 10.91
N VAL A 158 1.15 26.99 12.14
CA VAL A 158 0.27 25.95 12.70
C VAL A 158 -1.13 26.52 12.98
N GLN A 159 -1.21 27.77 13.43
CA GLN A 159 -2.49 28.47 13.62
C GLN A 159 -3.22 28.74 12.30
N ASN A 160 -2.49 29.10 11.23
CA ASN A 160 -3.05 29.28 9.90
C ASN A 160 -3.58 27.96 9.32
N ILE A 161 -2.87 26.83 9.49
CA ILE A 161 -3.34 25.51 9.05
C ILE A 161 -4.62 25.10 9.81
N ALA A 162 -4.69 25.34 11.12
CA ALA A 162 -5.88 25.07 11.92
C ALA A 162 -7.07 25.95 11.52
N ALA A 163 -6.83 27.24 11.22
CA ALA A 163 -7.85 28.15 10.71
C ALA A 163 -8.37 27.74 9.33
N MET A 164 -7.49 27.27 8.43
CA MET A 164 -7.90 26.75 7.13
C MET A 164 -8.75 25.48 7.25
N LYS A 165 -8.41 24.55 8.16
CA LYS A 165 -9.24 23.37 8.43
C LYS A 165 -10.61 23.70 9.01
N LYS A 166 -10.71 24.75 9.83
CA LYS A 166 -11.99 25.22 10.39
C LYS A 166 -12.93 25.81 9.34
N ASN A 167 -12.38 26.38 8.27
CA ASN A 167 -13.13 26.99 7.18
C ASN A 167 -13.41 26.04 5.99
N ALA A 168 -12.78 24.86 5.96
CA ALA A 168 -12.87 23.90 4.85
C ALA A 168 -14.07 22.93 4.92
N LEU A 169 -15.00 23.10 5.88
CA LEU A 169 -16.24 22.33 5.93
C LEU A 169 -17.46 23.24 5.68
N PRO A 170 -18.10 23.18 4.50
CA PRO A 170 -19.49 23.55 4.35
C PRO A 170 -20.38 22.29 4.40
N GLY A 171 -21.26 22.24 5.41
CA GLY A 171 -22.53 21.51 5.35
C GLY A 171 -22.55 20.06 5.88
N SER A 172 -23.20 19.84 7.02
CA SER A 172 -24.64 19.49 7.01
C SER A 172 -25.21 19.32 8.43
N SER A 173 -26.43 19.84 8.60
CA SER A 173 -27.49 19.48 9.56
C SER A 173 -27.22 19.56 11.07
N ARG A 174 -27.78 20.59 11.72
CA ARG A 174 -28.43 20.44 13.04
C ARG A 174 -29.77 21.18 13.06
N SER A 175 -30.83 20.42 12.86
CA SER A 175 -32.19 20.79 13.27
C SER A 175 -32.42 20.43 14.74
N SER A 176 -33.35 21.17 15.34
CA SER A 176 -34.13 20.93 16.57
C SER A 176 -33.62 21.48 17.91
N SER A 177 -34.19 22.63 18.28
CA SER A 177 -35.09 22.84 19.43
C SER A 177 -34.65 22.32 20.81
N MET A 178 -34.42 23.25 21.74
CA MET A 178 -35.17 23.30 23.01
C MET A 178 -34.91 24.64 23.73
N MET A 179 -35.97 25.42 23.92
CA MET A 179 -35.94 26.63 24.77
C MET A 179 -35.75 26.23 26.24
N LYS A 180 -34.88 26.95 26.96
CA LYS A 180 -34.90 26.99 28.43
C LYS A 180 -34.91 28.45 28.90
N PRO A 181 -35.86 28.84 29.78
CA PRO A 181 -36.01 30.21 30.26
C PRO A 181 -34.98 30.56 31.35
N PRO A 182 -34.74 31.87 31.62
CA PRO A 182 -33.77 32.32 32.62
C PRO A 182 -34.39 32.18 34.02
N SER A 183 -33.69 31.49 34.93
CA SER A 183 -34.04 31.49 36.35
C SER A 183 -32.80 31.79 37.19
N SER A 184 -32.95 32.91 37.91
CA SER A 184 -32.26 33.39 39.10
C SER A 184 -31.19 32.51 39.77
N PHE A 185 -30.07 33.17 40.06
CA PHE A 185 -29.19 32.88 41.20
C PHE A 185 -29.99 32.78 42.52
N PRO A 186 -29.47 32.03 43.51
CA PRO A 186 -28.86 32.76 44.62
C PRO A 186 -27.54 32.15 45.12
N GLY A 187 -26.53 33.02 45.24
CA GLY A 187 -25.29 32.76 45.94
C GLY A 187 -25.49 32.71 47.46
N LYS A 188 -24.72 31.84 48.12
CA LYS A 188 -24.72 31.61 49.56
C LYS A 188 -23.74 32.58 50.26
N SER A 189 -24.27 33.25 51.30
CA SER A 189 -23.67 33.66 52.60
C SER A 189 -22.25 34.24 52.60
N SER A 190 -22.04 35.54 52.90
CA SER A 190 -21.94 36.17 54.25
C SER A 190 -20.82 35.57 55.10
N ALA A 191 -19.90 36.28 55.78
CA ALA A 191 -19.60 37.69 56.06
C ALA A 191 -18.09 37.69 56.49
N SER A 192 -17.32 38.78 56.48
CA SER A 192 -17.33 39.80 57.53
C SER A 192 -16.10 40.69 57.37
N SER A 193 -16.31 42.02 57.48
CA SER A 193 -15.51 43.10 58.13
C SER A 193 -13.98 43.16 57.90
N ASN A 194 -13.31 44.31 57.80
CA ASN A 194 -13.67 45.69 58.11
C ASN A 194 -12.70 46.64 57.39
N MET A 195 -13.16 47.87 57.22
CA MET A 195 -12.57 49.02 56.53
C MET A 195 -11.27 49.56 57.14
N LYS A 196 -10.38 50.09 56.29
CA LYS A 196 -9.89 51.50 56.30
C LYS A 196 -8.72 51.68 55.31
N SER A 197 -8.87 52.58 54.35
CA SER A 197 -7.75 53.26 53.71
C SER A 197 -8.18 54.64 53.25
N LEU A 198 -7.69 55.65 53.95
CA LEU A 198 -7.44 57.00 53.45
C LEU A 198 -6.75 57.79 54.55
N GLU A 199 -5.46 58.08 54.35
CA GLU A 199 -4.95 59.39 54.71
C GLU A 199 -3.72 59.74 53.85
N ARG A 200 -3.91 60.85 53.12
CA ARG A 200 -2.96 61.92 52.76
C ARG A 200 -1.69 61.61 51.96
N ARG A 201 -1.80 62.08 50.71
CA ARG A 201 -0.79 62.76 49.88
C ARG A 201 0.01 63.81 50.68
N PHE A 202 1.28 64.00 50.32
CA PHE A 202 2.07 65.18 50.70
C PHE A 202 1.37 66.48 50.33
#